data_AF-A0ABC9HH99-F1
#
_entry.id   AF-A0ABC9HH99-F1
#
_cell.length_a   1.000
_cell.length_b   1.000
_cell.length_c   1.000
_cell.angle_alpha   90.00
_cell.angle_beta   90.00
_cell.angle_gamma   90.00
#
_symmetry.space_group_name_H-M   'P 1'
#
loop_
_entity.id
_entity.type
_entity.pdbx_description
1 polymer ?
#
loop_
_entity_poly.entity_id
_entity_poly.type
_entity_poly.pdbx_seq_one_letter_code
_entity_poly.pdbx_strand_id
1 'polypeptide(L)'
;MSLSPRSSPRVGQYVVNVQSFEQLAVPCIQSVLDKLNTSSNSSSERPAVCVIDEIGKMELLCPIFAGRLEKLLARMAESQNTILLATVPSPRGSKDSRRGIRLVDDLCTHPQARIFEVTYANRESLVQEIIQSVLQQFSGVMP
;
A
#
# COMPACT_ATOMS: atom_id res chain seq x y z
N MET A 1 9.36 33.32 7.43
CA MET A 1 10.47 32.39 7.70
C MET A 1 10.86 31.72 6.39
N SER A 2 11.98 32.11 5.76
CA SER A 2 12.44 31.48 4.52
C SER A 2 13.12 30.15 4.85
N LEU A 3 12.51 29.05 4.45
CA LEU A 3 13.16 27.73 4.47
C LEU A 3 14.37 27.79 3.53
N SER A 4 15.55 27.42 4.04
CA SER A 4 16.74 27.31 3.20
C SER A 4 16.50 26.24 2.12
N PRO A 5 17.02 26.40 0.88
CA PRO A 5 16.73 25.48 -0.23
C PRO A 5 17.26 24.03 -0.04
N ARG A 6 17.88 23.73 1.11
CA ARG A 6 18.51 22.44 1.44
C ARG A 6 17.67 21.53 2.35
N SER A 7 16.45 21.91 2.75
CA SER A 7 15.65 21.11 3.71
C SER A 7 14.34 20.53 3.17
N SER A 8 13.98 20.78 1.91
CA SER A 8 12.73 20.25 1.35
C SER A 8 12.85 18.75 1.03
N PRO A 9 11.84 17.91 1.36
CA PRO A 9 11.81 16.50 0.99
C PRO A 9 11.96 16.33 -0.53
N ARG A 10 12.87 15.46 -0.97
CA ARG A 10 13.25 15.32 -2.39
C ARG A 10 13.43 13.87 -2.81
N VAL A 11 13.11 13.60 -4.07
CA VAL A 11 13.45 12.34 -4.76
C VAL A 11 14.12 12.70 -6.09
N GLY A 12 15.42 12.44 -6.18
CA GLY A 12 16.24 12.93 -7.30
C GLY A 12 16.21 14.46 -7.38
N GLN A 13 15.88 14.99 -8.56
CA GLN A 13 15.78 16.43 -8.78
C GLN A 13 14.47 17.05 -8.29
N TYR A 14 13.47 16.24 -7.96
CA TYR A 14 12.12 16.69 -7.64
C TYR A 14 11.94 16.96 -6.15
N VAL A 15 11.22 18.05 -5.83
CA VAL A 15 10.74 18.34 -4.47
C VAL A 15 9.36 17.73 -4.32
N VAL A 16 9.13 17.05 -3.19
CA VAL A 16 7.85 16.44 -2.86
C VAL A 16 7.05 17.41 -1.99
N ASN A 17 5.83 17.74 -2.42
CA ASN A 17 4.90 18.50 -1.61
C ASN A 17 4.20 17.57 -0.60
N VAL A 18 4.91 17.28 0.49
CA VAL A 18 4.43 16.39 1.55
C VAL A 18 3.14 16.92 2.19
N GLN A 19 2.98 18.23 2.32
CA GLN A 19 1.79 18.82 2.94
C GLN A 19 0.52 18.53 2.15
N SER A 20 0.54 18.74 0.83
CA SER A 20 -0.63 18.44 -0.02
C SER A 20 -0.92 16.95 -0.08
N PHE A 21 0.11 16.11 -0.11
CA PHE A 21 -0.07 14.66 -0.02
C PHE A 21 -0.72 14.26 1.31
N GLU A 22 -0.21 14.77 2.43
CA GLU A 22 -0.72 14.48 3.76
C GLU A 22 -2.20 14.84 3.88
N GLN A 23 -2.60 16.04 3.45
CA GLN A 23 -4.01 16.49 3.53
C GLN A 23 -5.01 15.56 2.83
N LEU A 24 -4.57 14.79 1.83
CA LEU A 24 -5.40 13.83 1.11
C LEU A 24 -5.22 12.40 1.63
N ALA A 25 -3.98 11.90 1.65
CA ALA A 25 -3.69 10.49 1.87
C ALA A 25 -3.94 10.07 3.32
N VAL A 26 -3.69 10.96 4.28
CA VAL A 26 -3.88 10.67 5.71
C VAL A 26 -5.34 10.44 6.08
N PRO A 27 -6.29 11.32 5.70
CA PRO A 27 -7.70 11.06 5.95
C PRO A 27 -8.20 9.78 5.26
N CYS A 28 -7.73 9.51 4.03
CA CYS A 28 -8.08 8.30 3.30
C CYS A 28 -7.68 7.04 4.07
N ILE A 29 -6.41 6.92 4.47
CA ILE A 29 -5.94 5.72 5.18
C ILE A 29 -6.51 5.61 6.60
N GLN A 30 -6.76 6.74 7.28
CA GLN A 30 -7.42 6.75 8.58
C GLN A 30 -8.86 6.21 8.48
N SER A 31 -9.61 6.57 7.44
CA SER A 31 -10.97 6.07 7.25
C SER A 31 -11.04 4.54 7.09
N VAL A 32 -10.01 3.93 6.51
CA VAL A 32 -9.90 2.46 6.40
C VAL A 32 -9.56 1.85 7.76
N LEU A 33 -8.61 2.44 8.49
CA LEU A 33 -8.26 2.02 9.85
C LEU A 33 -9.47 2.08 10.81
N ASP A 34 -10.23 3.16 10.75
CA ASP A 34 -11.41 3.34 11.60
C ASP A 34 -12.44 2.24 11.33
N LYS A 35 -12.69 1.93 10.05
CA LYS A 35 -13.53 0.79 9.66
C LYS A 35 -13.01 -0.51 10.28
N LEU A 36 -11.74 -0.85 10.05
CA LEU A 36 -11.11 -2.07 10.59
C LEU A 36 -11.13 -2.18 12.12
N ASN A 37 -11.20 -1.05 12.84
CA ASN A 37 -11.28 -1.04 14.30
C ASN A 37 -12.72 -1.24 14.80
N THR A 38 -13.72 -0.85 14.01
CA THR A 38 -15.14 -1.02 14.33
C THR A 38 -15.75 -2.30 13.78
N SER A 39 -15.13 -2.89 12.77
CA SER A 39 -15.51 -4.17 12.17
C SER A 39 -15.43 -5.30 13.20
N SER A 40 -16.59 -5.81 13.62
CA SER A 40 -16.66 -7.13 14.23
C SER A 40 -16.41 -8.17 13.14
N ASN A 41 -15.63 -9.22 13.39
CA ASN A 41 -15.38 -10.37 12.49
C ASN A 41 -16.65 -11.20 12.17
N SER A 42 -17.81 -10.56 12.11
CA SER A 42 -19.08 -11.14 11.69
C SER A 42 -19.07 -11.36 10.18
N SER A 43 -19.60 -12.49 9.75
CA SER A 43 -19.82 -12.87 8.34
C SER A 43 -20.80 -11.97 7.58
N SER A 44 -21.35 -10.93 8.22
CA SER A 44 -22.33 -10.00 7.64
C SER A 44 -21.69 -8.73 7.05
N GLU A 45 -20.42 -8.48 7.32
CA GLU A 45 -19.74 -7.30 6.83
C GLU A 45 -19.34 -7.47 5.36
N ARG A 46 -19.50 -6.40 4.56
CA ARG A 46 -19.15 -6.45 3.14
C ARG A 46 -17.63 -6.42 2.95
N PRO A 47 -17.08 -7.29 2.08
CA PRO A 47 -15.69 -7.21 1.66
C PRO A 47 -15.30 -5.82 1.18
N ALA A 48 -14.09 -5.38 1.53
CA ALA A 48 -13.54 -4.10 1.12
C ALA A 48 -12.16 -4.26 0.47
N VAL A 49 -11.89 -3.46 -0.56
CA VAL A 49 -10.56 -3.35 -1.18
C VAL A 49 -10.02 -1.95 -0.91
N CYS A 50 -8.91 -1.87 -0.19
CA CYS A 50 -8.12 -0.66 -0.03
C CYS A 50 -7.13 -0.58 -1.19
N VAL A 51 -7.17 0.50 -1.97
CA VAL A 51 -6.28 0.71 -3.12
C VAL A 51 -5.29 1.82 -2.81
N ILE A 52 -4.00 1.55 -2.99
CA ILE A 52 -2.93 2.55 -2.86
C ILE A 52 -2.01 2.47 -4.08
N ASP A 53 -2.11 3.47 -4.94
CA ASP A 53 -1.23 3.67 -6.09
C ASP A 53 -0.52 5.03 -5.91
N GLU A 54 0.75 5.11 -5.51
CA GLU A 54 1.78 4.09 -5.24
C GLU A 54 2.18 4.06 -3.75
N ILE A 55 2.86 2.99 -3.29
CA ILE A 55 3.65 2.99 -2.05
C ILE A 55 5.13 3.08 -2.41
N GLY A 56 5.63 4.31 -2.59
CA GLY A 56 6.99 4.58 -3.05
C GLY A 56 7.75 5.55 -2.15
N LYS A 57 8.93 5.98 -2.64
CA LYS A 57 9.79 6.91 -1.88
C LYS A 57 9.13 8.24 -1.63
N MET A 58 8.27 8.71 -2.54
CA MET A 58 7.67 10.03 -2.46
C MET A 58 6.61 10.07 -1.36
N GLU A 59 5.76 9.05 -1.29
CA GLU A 59 4.67 8.91 -0.34
C GLU A 59 5.21 8.67 1.08
N LEU A 60 6.30 7.90 1.18
CA LEU A 60 6.95 7.59 2.45
C LEU A 60 7.80 8.74 3.01
N LEU A 61 7.94 9.85 2.29
CA LEU A 61 8.44 11.10 2.87
C LEU A 61 7.42 11.78 3.79
N CYS A 62 6.15 11.34 3.78
CA CYS A 62 5.16 11.72 4.79
C CYS A 62 5.23 10.72 5.97
N PRO A 63 5.83 11.08 7.12
CA PRO A 63 6.01 10.14 8.24
C PRO A 63 4.67 9.71 8.85
N ILE A 64 3.69 10.61 8.81
CA ILE A 64 2.34 10.38 9.31
C ILE A 64 1.62 9.34 8.46
N PHE A 65 1.76 9.40 7.14
CA PHE A 65 1.23 8.37 6.24
C PHE A 65 1.95 7.02 6.45
N ALA A 66 3.28 7.02 6.50
CA ALA A 66 4.06 5.80 6.72
C ALA A 66 3.67 5.07 8.02
N GLY A 67 3.54 5.81 9.13
CA GLY A 67 3.10 5.23 10.40
C GLY A 67 1.65 4.73 10.39
N ARG A 68 0.76 5.35 9.60
CA ARG A 68 -0.60 4.82 9.40
C ARG A 68 -0.62 3.60 8.50
N LEU A 69 0.25 3.53 7.50
CA LEU A 69 0.38 2.36 6.64
C LEU A 69 0.87 1.14 7.43
N GLU A 70 1.87 1.31 8.30
CA GLU A 70 2.30 0.22 9.20
C GLU A 70 1.15 -0.28 10.11
N LYS A 71 0.37 0.65 10.69
CA LYS A 71 -0.82 0.28 11.48
C LYS A 71 -1.87 -0.42 10.64
N LEU A 72 -2.11 0.05 9.41
CA LEU A 72 -3.07 -0.56 8.50
C LEU A 72 -2.68 -2.01 8.23
N LEU A 73 -1.42 -2.26 7.86
CA LEU A 73 -0.91 -3.60 7.60
C LEU A 73 -1.07 -4.51 8.83
N ALA A 74 -0.73 -4.02 10.03
CA ALA A 74 -0.92 -4.78 11.27
C ALA A 74 -2.39 -5.15 11.53
N ARG A 75 -3.33 -4.21 11.34
CA ARG A 75 -4.77 -4.47 11.52
C ARG A 75 -5.32 -5.40 10.44
N MET A 76 -4.87 -5.27 9.20
CA MET A 76 -5.31 -6.12 8.10
C MET A 76 -4.86 -7.57 8.26
N ALA A 77 -3.70 -7.82 8.89
CA ALA A 77 -3.28 -9.19 9.21
C ALA A 77 -4.25 -9.93 10.16
N GLU A 78 -5.07 -9.18 10.92
CA GLU A 78 -6.09 -9.71 11.83
C GLU A 78 -7.50 -9.73 11.22
N SER A 79 -7.71 -9.15 10.02
CA SER A 79 -9.01 -9.02 9.37
C SER A 79 -9.07 -9.89 8.12
N GLN A 80 -10.17 -10.64 7.95
CA GLN A 80 -10.38 -11.48 6.76
C GLN A 80 -11.18 -10.79 5.66
N ASN A 81 -11.69 -9.58 5.92
CA ASN A 81 -12.69 -8.94 5.05
C ASN A 81 -12.19 -7.70 4.32
N THR A 82 -10.91 -7.36 4.46
CA THR A 82 -10.29 -6.23 3.75
C THR A 82 -8.98 -6.65 3.10
N ILE A 83 -8.79 -6.28 1.83
CA ILE A 83 -7.57 -6.55 1.06
C ILE A 83 -6.90 -5.23 0.68
N LEU A 84 -5.56 -5.20 0.74
CA LEU A 84 -4.77 -4.09 0.23
C LEU A 84 -4.29 -4.46 -1.18
N LEU A 85 -4.71 -3.69 -2.16
CA LEU A 85 -4.17 -3.72 -3.51
C LEU A 85 -3.28 -2.49 -3.69
N ALA A 86 -1.97 -2.70 -3.83
CA ALA A 86 -1.03 -1.60 -3.93
C ALA A 86 -0.01 -1.81 -5.05
N THR A 87 0.46 -0.71 -5.64
CA THR A 87 1.63 -0.68 -6.50
C THR A 87 2.86 -0.28 -5.68
N VAL A 88 4.00 -0.88 -5.99
CA VAL A 88 5.28 -0.62 -5.33
C VAL A 88 6.39 -0.53 -6.36
N PRO A 89 7.48 0.21 -6.09
CA PRO A 89 8.63 0.27 -6.97
C PRO A 89 9.17 -1.14 -7.27
N SER A 90 9.66 -1.37 -8.49
CA SER A 90 10.41 -2.60 -8.82
C SER A 90 11.76 -2.64 -8.08
N PRO A 91 12.29 -3.83 -7.71
CA PRO A 91 13.60 -3.93 -7.06
C PRO A 91 14.71 -3.38 -7.95
N ARG A 92 15.76 -2.82 -7.33
CA ARG A 92 16.87 -2.19 -8.07
C ARG A 92 18.04 -3.16 -8.22
N GLY A 93 18.21 -3.73 -9.41
CA GLY A 93 19.41 -4.51 -9.78
C GLY A 93 19.30 -6.02 -9.54
N SER A 94 20.15 -6.78 -10.24
CA SER A 94 19.99 -8.24 -10.46
C SER A 94 20.52 -9.18 -9.36
N LYS A 95 20.81 -8.69 -8.15
CA LYS A 95 21.44 -9.54 -7.11
C LYS A 95 20.80 -9.48 -5.72
N ASP A 96 19.96 -8.49 -5.47
CA ASP A 96 19.33 -8.32 -4.17
C ASP A 96 17.88 -7.93 -4.44
N SER A 97 16.92 -8.79 -4.11
CA SER A 97 15.48 -8.58 -4.38
C SER A 97 14.87 -7.38 -3.64
N ARG A 98 15.71 -6.58 -2.98
CA ARG A 98 15.36 -5.39 -2.20
C ARG A 98 15.19 -4.16 -3.09
N ARG A 99 14.19 -3.36 -2.75
CA ARG A 99 13.85 -2.07 -3.38
C ARG A 99 14.60 -0.91 -2.71
N GLY A 100 15.20 -1.17 -1.55
CA GLY A 100 15.96 -0.18 -0.77
C GLY A 100 15.05 0.76 0.01
N ILE A 101 13.82 0.31 0.31
CA ILE A 101 12.82 1.03 1.08
C ILE A 101 12.23 0.01 2.05
N ARG A 102 12.62 0.10 3.32
CA ARG A 102 12.32 -0.92 4.33
C ARG A 102 10.84 -1.33 4.34
N LEU A 103 9.92 -0.37 4.41
CA LEU A 103 8.48 -0.68 4.45
C LEU A 103 7.97 -1.40 3.20
N VAL A 104 8.54 -1.10 2.03
CA VAL A 104 8.18 -1.78 0.78
C VAL A 104 8.76 -3.19 0.75
N ASP A 105 10.00 -3.36 1.23
CA ASP A 105 10.63 -4.68 1.34
C ASP A 105 9.86 -5.56 2.34
N ASP A 106 9.44 -4.99 3.48
CA ASP A 106 8.59 -5.66 4.48
C ASP A 106 7.23 -6.07 3.87
N LEU A 107 6.58 -5.19 3.09
CA LEU A 107 5.33 -5.51 2.40
C LEU A 107 5.51 -6.63 1.38
N CYS A 108 6.58 -6.60 0.59
CA CYS A 108 6.86 -7.62 -0.43
C CYS A 108 7.27 -8.97 0.14
N THR A 109 7.76 -9.03 1.38
CA THR A 109 8.17 -10.27 2.06
C THR A 109 7.13 -10.79 3.03
N HIS A 110 6.01 -10.08 3.20
CA HIS A 110 4.95 -10.48 4.11
C HIS A 110 4.33 -11.83 3.69
N PRO A 111 4.10 -12.79 4.60
CA PRO A 111 3.62 -14.13 4.24
C PRO A 111 2.26 -14.17 3.52
N GLN A 112 1.41 -13.17 3.76
CA GLN A 112 0.10 -13.05 3.10
C GLN A 112 0.13 -12.20 1.83
N ALA A 113 1.28 -11.61 1.47
CA ALA A 113 1.39 -10.80 0.26
C ALA A 113 1.51 -11.69 -0.98
N ARG A 114 0.80 -11.30 -2.05
CA ARG A 114 0.97 -11.86 -3.40
C ARG A 114 1.53 -10.78 -4.30
N ILE A 115 2.69 -11.05 -4.89
CA ILE A 115 3.41 -10.08 -5.74
C ILE A 115 3.19 -10.44 -7.21
N PHE A 116 2.75 -9.44 -7.97
CA PHE A 116 2.62 -9.52 -9.41
C PHE A 116 3.65 -8.59 -10.05
N GLU A 117 4.60 -9.15 -10.79
CA GLU A 117 5.57 -8.35 -11.53
C GLU A 117 4.99 -7.95 -12.90
N VAL A 118 4.80 -6.65 -13.09
CA VAL A 118 4.31 -6.09 -14.34
C VAL A 118 5.46 -5.97 -15.33
N THR A 119 5.30 -6.60 -16.49
CA THR A 119 6.19 -6.50 -17.64
C THR A 119 5.41 -5.98 -18.84
N TYR A 120 6.12 -5.51 -19.88
CA TYR A 120 5.46 -5.07 -21.11
C TYR A 120 4.59 -6.18 -21.74
N ALA A 121 5.01 -7.44 -21.63
CA ALA A 121 4.34 -8.58 -22.24
C ALA A 121 3.08 -9.04 -21.49
N ASN A 122 3.00 -8.82 -20.17
CA ASN A 122 1.89 -9.33 -19.36
C ASN A 122 0.91 -8.24 -18.88
N ARG A 123 1.18 -6.95 -19.08
CA ARG A 123 0.41 -5.85 -18.46
C ARG A 123 -1.10 -5.93 -18.70
N GLU A 124 -1.54 -6.40 -19.87
CA GLU A 124 -2.96 -6.51 -20.23
C GLU A 124 -3.60 -7.77 -19.63
N SER A 125 -2.90 -8.91 -19.68
CA SER A 125 -3.42 -10.18 -19.17
C SER A 125 -3.41 -10.25 -17.64
N LEU A 126 -2.48 -9.54 -17.00
CA LEU A 126 -2.31 -9.52 -15.54
C LEU A 126 -3.52 -8.93 -14.82
N VAL A 127 -4.28 -8.04 -15.46
CA VAL A 127 -5.49 -7.44 -14.88
C VAL A 127 -6.48 -8.52 -14.43
N GLN A 128 -6.73 -9.52 -15.28
CA GLN A 128 -7.64 -10.61 -14.97
C GLN A 128 -7.10 -11.50 -13.83
N GLU A 129 -5.79 -11.73 -13.80
CA GLU A 129 -5.16 -12.51 -12.74
C GLU A 129 -5.28 -11.82 -11.37
N ILE A 130 -5.06 -10.50 -11.33
CA ILE A 130 -5.20 -9.70 -10.11
C ILE A 130 -6.66 -9.72 -9.64
N ILE A 131 -7.62 -9.48 -10.53
CA ILE A 131 -9.05 -9.51 -10.20
C ILE A 131 -9.42 -10.88 -9.61
N GLN A 132 -9.03 -11.96 -10.28
CA GLN A 132 -9.33 -13.30 -9.80
C GLN A 132 -8.69 -13.58 -8.44
N SER A 133 -7.45 -13.13 -8.22
CA SER A 133 -6.79 -13.29 -6.92
C SER A 133 -7.48 -12.52 -5.79
N VAL A 134 -8.01 -11.32 -6.07
CA VAL A 134 -8.78 -10.53 -5.09
C VAL A 134 -10.10 -11.23 -4.77
N LEU A 135 -10.82 -11.71 -5.80
CA LEU A 135 -12.10 -12.40 -5.60
C LEU A 135 -11.94 -13.72 -4.82
N GLN A 136 -10.88 -14.49 -5.09
CA GLN A 136 -10.61 -15.75 -4.38
C GLN A 136 -10.42 -15.57 -2.88
N GLN A 137 -9.78 -14.47 -2.46
CA GLN A 137 -9.59 -14.16 -1.04
C GLN A 137 -10.90 -13.90 -0.31
N PHE A 138 -11.91 -13.34 -0.99
CA PHE A 138 -13.25 -13.16 -0.43
C PHE A 138 -14.16 -14.38 -0.59
N SER A 139 -13.83 -15.29 -1.51
CA SER A 139 -14.63 -16.49 -1.78
C SER A 139 -14.58 -17.52 -0.63
N GLY A 140 -13.56 -17.46 0.23
CA GLY A 140 -13.51 -18.23 1.49
C GLY A 140 -14.39 -17.65 2.61
N VAL A 141 -15.03 -16.50 2.38
CA VAL A 141 -15.83 -15.74 3.35
C VAL A 141 -17.30 -15.61 2.91
N MET A 142 -17.63 -16.05 1.69
CA MET A 142 -19.01 -16.08 1.18
C MET A 142 -19.69 -17.40 1.60
N PRO A 143 -20.89 -17.37 2.20
CA PRO A 143 -21.63 -18.56 2.59
C PRO A 143 -22.08 -19.42 1.39
#